data_AF-A0A7G8GQ91-F1
#
_entry.id   AF-A0A7G8GQ91-F1
#
_cell.length_a   1.000
_cell.length_b   1.000
_cell.length_c   1.000
_cell.angle_alpha   90.00
_cell.angle_beta   90.00
_cell.angle_gamma   90.00
#
_symmetry.space_group_name_H-M   'P 1'
#
loop_
_entity.id
_entity.type
_entity.pdbx_description
1 polymer ?
#
loop_
_entity_poly.entity_id
_entity_poly.type
_entity_poly.pdbx_seq_one_letter_code
_entity_poly.pdbx_strand_id
1 'polypeptide(L)'
;MTATQQQDVQLQRRRQQDSIQLGGRTIYLNPFLYWRRFDSNTDRWLREPGQLTEDQITANRSRFYPELDWGQLDDHATAVHDGAVEMFLKSLELISTFHPELGSGQMLEVERKMTITKKRAFERWVDKAIRRRQRDETREHRRFERSRFWRAWREWILLDTTQKALVPVVMLMVLSGVMGWSLAADRSACPTLALPSGQTGVR
;
A
#
# COMPACT_ATOMS: atom_id res chain seq x y z
N MET A 1 -12.41 21.23 21.55
CA MET A 1 -12.07 20.05 22.39
C MET A 1 -13.13 18.93 22.35
N THR A 2 -14.06 18.92 21.38
CA THR A 2 -15.20 17.98 21.33
C THR A 2 -15.01 16.78 20.38
N ALA A 3 -14.12 16.90 19.38
CA ALA A 3 -13.92 15.84 18.38
C ALA A 3 -13.24 14.58 18.93
N THR A 4 -12.30 14.72 19.89
CA THR A 4 -11.60 13.60 20.52
C THR A 4 -12.52 12.80 21.45
N GLN A 5 -13.33 13.47 22.28
CA GLN A 5 -14.31 12.79 23.15
C GLN A 5 -15.36 11.98 22.36
N GLN A 6 -15.81 12.48 21.20
CA GLN A 6 -16.76 11.74 20.36
C GLN A 6 -16.14 10.48 19.73
N GLN A 7 -14.88 10.53 19.33
CA GLN A 7 -14.15 9.37 18.80
C GLN A 7 -13.97 8.28 19.87
N ASP A 8 -13.65 8.67 21.11
CA ASP A 8 -13.46 7.74 22.23
C ASP A 8 -14.74 6.98 22.59
N VAL A 9 -15.89 7.67 22.59
CA VAL A 9 -17.20 7.04 22.86
C VAL A 9 -17.59 6.04 21.75
N GLN A 10 -17.29 6.35 20.49
CA GLN A 10 -17.52 5.43 19.37
C GLN A 10 -16.59 4.22 19.44
N LEU A 11 -15.33 4.41 19.83
CA LEU A 11 -14.36 3.32 20.04
C LEU A 11 -14.80 2.40 21.18
N GLN A 12 -15.28 2.95 22.30
CA GLN A 12 -15.82 2.16 23.41
C GLN A 12 -17.02 1.32 22.98
N ARG A 13 -17.98 1.89 22.21
CA ARG A 13 -19.12 1.14 21.67
C ARG A 13 -18.68 0.01 20.75
N ARG A 14 -17.71 0.24 19.85
CA ARG A 14 -17.16 -0.84 18.99
C ARG A 14 -16.47 -1.93 19.81
N ARG A 15 -15.72 -1.58 20.84
CA ARG A 15 -15.08 -2.57 21.73
C ARG A 15 -16.09 -3.42 22.49
N GLN A 16 -17.20 -2.81 22.94
CA GLN A 16 -18.30 -3.53 23.59
C GLN A 16 -19.03 -4.47 22.62
N GLN A 17 -19.20 -4.06 21.36
CA GLN A 17 -19.75 -4.93 20.31
C GLN A 17 -18.80 -6.08 19.96
N ASP A 18 -17.49 -5.84 20.09
CA ASP A 18 -16.43 -6.77 19.80
C ASP A 18 -16.05 -7.66 20.99
N SER A 19 -16.86 -7.69 22.06
CA SER A 19 -16.59 -8.52 23.23
C SER A 19 -17.77 -9.41 23.64
N ILE A 20 -17.46 -10.47 24.36
CA ILE A 20 -18.42 -11.39 24.99
C ILE A 20 -17.96 -11.68 26.41
N GLN A 21 -18.90 -11.76 27.36
CA GLN A 21 -18.62 -12.17 28.72
C GLN A 21 -18.97 -13.65 28.87
N LEU A 22 -17.97 -14.50 29.14
CA LEU A 22 -18.15 -15.93 29.40
C LEU A 22 -17.41 -16.30 30.68
N GLY A 23 -18.09 -16.99 31.59
CA GLY A 23 -17.48 -17.44 32.86
C GLY A 23 -16.84 -16.31 33.69
N GLY A 24 -17.43 -15.10 33.65
CA GLY A 24 -16.90 -13.92 34.35
C GLY A 24 -15.71 -13.24 33.66
N ARG A 25 -15.33 -13.66 32.45
CA ARG A 25 -14.20 -13.12 31.68
C ARG A 25 -14.67 -12.44 30.42
N THR A 26 -14.00 -11.36 30.03
CA THR A 26 -14.27 -10.66 28.77
C THR A 26 -13.35 -11.18 27.68
N ILE A 27 -13.93 -11.78 26.65
CA ILE A 27 -13.26 -12.29 25.45
C ILE A 27 -13.52 -11.31 24.32
N TYR A 28 -12.49 -11.02 23.52
CA TYR A 28 -12.62 -10.16 22.36
C TYR A 28 -12.80 -11.00 21.10
N LEU A 29 -13.83 -10.71 20.30
CA LEU A 29 -14.09 -11.38 19.02
C LEU A 29 -13.22 -10.82 17.89
N ASN A 30 -12.66 -9.63 18.09
CA ASN A 30 -11.76 -9.00 17.13
C ASN A 30 -10.33 -9.44 17.44
N PRO A 31 -9.67 -10.21 16.56
CA PRO A 31 -8.33 -10.73 16.81
C PRO A 31 -7.30 -9.61 16.95
N PHE A 32 -7.51 -8.46 16.31
CA PHE A 32 -6.64 -7.29 16.42
C PHE A 32 -6.72 -6.58 17.77
N LEU A 33 -7.64 -6.95 18.68
CA LEU A 33 -7.62 -6.43 20.05
C LEU A 33 -6.63 -7.18 20.94
N TYR A 34 -6.21 -8.38 20.54
CA TYR A 34 -5.10 -9.10 21.16
C TYR A 34 -3.73 -8.53 20.73
N TRP A 35 -3.73 -7.56 19.82
CA TRP A 35 -2.54 -6.93 19.23
C TRP A 35 -1.46 -6.49 20.21
N ARG A 36 -1.84 -5.88 21.34
CA ARG A 36 -0.86 -5.42 22.34
C ARG A 36 -0.06 -6.57 22.97
N ARG A 37 -0.51 -7.81 22.78
CA ARG A 37 0.09 -9.03 23.32
C ARG A 37 0.69 -9.92 22.22
N PHE A 38 0.76 -9.46 20.97
CA PHE A 38 1.40 -10.20 19.88
C PHE A 38 2.90 -9.93 19.81
N ASP A 39 3.68 -10.99 19.61
CA ASP A 39 5.02 -10.89 19.07
C ASP A 39 4.95 -10.58 17.56
N SER A 40 6.03 -10.03 17.01
CA SER A 40 6.25 -9.72 15.60
C SER A 40 5.87 -10.87 14.64
N ASN A 41 6.14 -12.12 15.03
CA ASN A 41 5.75 -13.31 14.26
C ASN A 41 4.24 -13.53 14.23
N THR A 42 3.56 -13.41 15.38
CA THR A 42 2.10 -13.58 15.48
C THR A 42 1.34 -12.44 14.79
N ASP A 43 1.92 -11.25 14.80
CA ASP A 43 1.41 -10.13 14.02
C ASP A 43 1.39 -10.44 12.52
N ARG A 44 2.56 -10.82 11.96
CA ARG A 44 2.65 -11.22 10.56
C ARG A 44 1.68 -12.36 10.23
N TRP A 45 1.52 -13.30 11.16
CA TRP A 45 0.59 -14.40 11.01
C TRP A 45 -0.87 -13.93 10.88
N LEU A 46 -1.30 -12.93 11.65
CA LEU A 46 -2.66 -12.39 11.54
C LEU A 46 -2.86 -11.47 10.32
N ARG A 47 -1.81 -10.82 9.83
CA ARG A 47 -1.91 -9.77 8.79
C ARG A 47 -1.85 -10.26 7.36
N GLU A 48 -1.19 -11.36 7.12
CA GLU A 48 -1.01 -11.90 5.77
C GLU A 48 -1.98 -13.08 5.58
N PRO A 49 -3.00 -12.94 4.72
CA PRO A 49 -3.83 -14.08 4.31
C PRO A 49 -3.02 -15.03 3.41
N GLY A 50 -3.42 -16.30 3.38
CA GLY A 50 -2.79 -17.36 2.60
C GLY A 50 -1.70 -18.14 3.33
N GLN A 51 -1.76 -18.24 4.66
CA GLN A 51 -0.78 -19.00 5.46
C GLN A 51 -1.31 -20.36 5.93
N LEU A 52 -2.62 -20.53 6.05
CA LEU A 52 -3.23 -21.84 6.29
C LEU A 52 -3.24 -22.68 5.02
N THR A 53 -3.21 -24.01 5.18
CA THR A 53 -3.29 -24.94 4.05
C THR A 53 -4.67 -24.90 3.41
N GLU A 54 -4.71 -25.04 2.08
CA GLU A 54 -5.95 -25.01 1.30
C GLU A 54 -6.93 -26.11 1.72
N ASP A 55 -6.41 -27.29 2.09
CA ASP A 55 -7.21 -28.40 2.62
C ASP A 55 -7.94 -28.01 3.93
N GLN A 56 -7.24 -27.31 4.83
CA GLN A 56 -7.82 -26.90 6.11
C GLN A 56 -8.90 -25.84 5.92
N ILE A 57 -8.70 -24.93 4.97
CA ILE A 57 -9.70 -23.91 4.60
C ILE A 57 -10.92 -24.58 3.98
N THR A 58 -10.70 -25.44 2.98
CA THR A 58 -11.75 -26.15 2.25
C THR A 58 -12.61 -27.00 3.18
N ALA A 59 -12.00 -27.69 4.14
CA ALA A 59 -12.71 -28.49 5.15
C ALA A 59 -13.63 -27.65 6.07
N ASN A 60 -13.35 -26.35 6.23
CA ASN A 60 -14.13 -25.46 7.11
C ASN A 60 -15.06 -24.49 6.36
N ARG A 61 -15.14 -24.56 5.02
CA ARG A 61 -16.01 -23.70 4.21
C ARG A 61 -17.47 -23.77 4.65
N SER A 62 -18.01 -24.99 4.77
CA SER A 62 -19.42 -25.22 5.16
C SER A 62 -19.71 -24.89 6.63
N ARG A 63 -18.68 -24.82 7.49
CA ARG A 63 -18.83 -24.45 8.90
C ARG A 63 -19.13 -22.95 9.07
N PHE A 64 -18.45 -22.10 8.29
CA PHE A 64 -18.59 -20.64 8.41
C PHE A 64 -19.49 -20.01 7.34
N TYR A 65 -19.60 -20.64 6.17
CA TYR A 65 -20.44 -20.22 5.04
C TYR A 65 -21.31 -21.38 4.54
N PRO A 66 -22.22 -21.94 5.36
CA PRO A 66 -23.14 -22.98 4.93
C PRO A 66 -24.12 -22.50 3.85
N GLU A 67 -24.38 -21.19 3.78
CA GLU A 67 -25.34 -20.60 2.85
C GLU A 67 -24.77 -20.29 1.45
N LEU A 68 -23.47 -20.48 1.25
CA LEU A 68 -22.77 -20.10 0.02
C LEU A 68 -22.61 -21.28 -0.93
N ASP A 69 -22.98 -21.10 -2.20
CA ASP A 69 -22.68 -22.07 -3.26
C ASP A 69 -21.30 -21.78 -3.87
N TRP A 70 -20.28 -22.46 -3.33
CA TRP A 70 -18.88 -22.29 -3.71
C TRP A 70 -18.59 -22.58 -5.18
N GLY A 71 -19.43 -23.35 -5.87
CA GLY A 71 -19.23 -23.66 -7.30
C GLY A 71 -19.58 -22.51 -8.24
N GLN A 72 -20.30 -21.49 -7.76
CA GLN A 72 -20.76 -20.35 -8.56
C GLN A 72 -20.00 -19.05 -8.29
N LEU A 73 -19.05 -19.06 -7.35
CA LEU A 73 -18.28 -17.87 -7.02
C LEU A 73 -17.19 -17.60 -8.08
N ASP A 74 -16.92 -16.32 -8.31
CA ASP A 74 -15.74 -15.89 -9.05
C ASP A 74 -14.47 -16.13 -8.24
N ASP A 75 -13.33 -16.22 -8.92
CA ASP A 75 -12.03 -16.49 -8.29
C ASP A 75 -11.69 -15.47 -7.19
N HIS A 76 -12.04 -14.19 -7.40
CA HIS A 76 -11.79 -13.14 -6.41
C HIS A 76 -12.69 -13.30 -5.18
N ALA A 77 -14.00 -13.52 -5.36
CA ALA A 77 -14.86 -13.77 -4.20
C ALA A 77 -14.46 -15.04 -3.46
N THR A 78 -14.10 -16.11 -4.17
CA THR A 78 -13.60 -17.36 -3.56
C THR A 78 -12.38 -17.07 -2.69
N ALA A 79 -11.40 -16.34 -3.20
CA ALA A 79 -10.21 -15.95 -2.44
C ALA A 79 -10.54 -15.08 -1.20
N VAL A 80 -11.52 -14.18 -1.31
CA VAL A 80 -11.98 -13.36 -0.17
C VAL A 80 -12.65 -14.21 0.90
N HIS A 81 -13.49 -15.17 0.51
CA HIS A 81 -14.23 -16.02 1.45
C HIS A 81 -13.29 -17.04 2.11
N ASP A 82 -12.36 -17.63 1.35
CA ASP A 82 -11.32 -18.51 1.87
C ASP A 82 -10.41 -17.77 2.87
N GLY A 83 -9.95 -16.57 2.52
CA GLY A 83 -9.19 -15.74 3.45
C GLY A 83 -10.01 -15.34 4.68
N ALA A 84 -11.33 -15.18 4.56
CA ALA A 84 -12.19 -14.90 5.71
C ALA A 84 -12.35 -16.14 6.62
N VAL A 85 -12.47 -17.34 6.05
CA VAL A 85 -12.42 -18.62 6.80
C VAL A 85 -11.10 -18.75 7.54
N GLU A 86 -9.98 -18.45 6.89
CA GLU A 86 -8.67 -18.41 7.54
C GLU A 86 -8.66 -17.43 8.72
N MET A 87 -9.19 -16.22 8.55
CA MET A 87 -9.29 -15.25 9.64
C MET A 87 -10.14 -15.74 10.81
N PHE A 88 -11.22 -16.48 10.55
CA PHE A 88 -12.01 -17.11 11.62
C PHE A 88 -11.19 -18.15 12.39
N LEU A 89 -10.53 -19.06 11.69
CA LEU A 89 -9.69 -20.11 12.29
C LEU A 89 -8.57 -19.49 13.11
N LYS A 90 -7.85 -18.51 12.55
CA LYS A 90 -6.79 -17.77 13.24
C LYS A 90 -7.32 -17.08 14.50
N SER A 91 -8.50 -16.47 14.41
CA SER A 91 -9.13 -15.80 15.56
C SER A 91 -9.48 -16.79 16.67
N LEU A 92 -10.02 -17.97 16.34
CA LEU A 92 -10.32 -19.00 17.34
C LEU A 92 -9.06 -19.53 18.02
N GLU A 93 -8.00 -19.80 17.25
CA GLU A 93 -6.71 -20.27 17.77
C GLU A 93 -6.08 -19.24 18.74
N LEU A 94 -6.18 -17.96 18.41
CA LEU A 94 -5.74 -16.89 19.31
C LEU A 94 -6.55 -16.84 20.59
N ILE A 95 -7.88 -16.91 20.47
CA ILE A 95 -8.77 -16.88 21.64
C ILE A 95 -8.49 -18.09 22.54
N SER A 96 -8.30 -19.29 21.97
CA SER A 96 -7.92 -20.48 22.75
C SER A 96 -6.57 -20.32 23.44
N THR A 97 -5.61 -19.66 22.79
CA THR A 97 -4.28 -19.41 23.36
C THR A 97 -4.33 -18.43 24.53
N PHE A 98 -5.11 -17.34 24.41
CA PHE A 98 -5.23 -16.33 25.48
C PHE A 98 -6.21 -16.72 26.60
N HIS A 99 -7.11 -17.65 26.34
CA HIS A 99 -8.12 -18.10 27.27
C HIS A 99 -8.18 -19.65 27.30
N PRO A 100 -7.12 -20.32 27.77
CA PRO A 100 -7.04 -21.79 27.77
C PRO A 100 -8.09 -22.46 28.67
N GLU A 101 -8.65 -21.71 29.62
CA GLU A 101 -9.70 -22.18 30.54
C GLU A 101 -11.09 -22.26 29.89
N LEU A 102 -11.24 -21.84 28.63
CA LEU A 102 -12.52 -21.93 27.93
C LEU A 102 -12.80 -23.38 27.55
N GLY A 103 -13.88 -23.93 28.10
CA GLY A 103 -14.37 -25.24 27.69
C GLY A 103 -14.84 -25.25 26.22
N SER A 104 -14.95 -26.44 25.63
CA SER A 104 -15.39 -26.62 24.24
C SER A 104 -16.76 -25.97 23.95
N GLY A 105 -17.70 -26.03 24.90
CA GLY A 105 -19.00 -25.38 24.76
C GLY A 105 -18.93 -23.84 24.73
N GLN A 106 -18.05 -23.24 25.55
CA GLN A 106 -17.82 -21.79 25.53
C GLN A 106 -17.10 -21.36 24.26
N MET A 107 -16.18 -22.18 23.74
CA MET A 107 -15.52 -21.92 22.46
C MET A 107 -16.51 -21.94 21.29
N LEU A 108 -17.46 -22.88 21.29
CA LEU A 108 -18.52 -22.93 20.29
C LEU A 108 -19.42 -21.68 20.32
N GLU A 109 -19.69 -21.14 21.51
CA GLU A 109 -20.46 -19.90 21.67
C GLU A 109 -19.69 -18.69 21.11
N VAL A 110 -18.39 -18.60 21.38
CA VAL A 110 -17.49 -17.59 20.79
C VAL A 110 -17.53 -17.68 19.27
N GLU A 111 -17.37 -18.88 18.73
CA GLU A 111 -17.40 -19.13 17.29
C GLU A 111 -18.71 -18.68 16.65
N ARG A 112 -19.86 -19.06 17.22
CA ARG A 112 -21.18 -18.66 16.71
C ARG A 112 -21.31 -17.14 16.72
N LYS A 113 -20.98 -16.50 17.84
CA LYS A 113 -21.07 -15.04 17.97
C LYS A 113 -20.11 -14.34 17.00
N MET A 114 -18.92 -14.87 16.80
CA MET A 114 -17.94 -14.36 15.85
C MET A 114 -18.45 -14.49 14.42
N THR A 115 -18.98 -15.64 14.04
CA THR A 115 -19.52 -15.89 12.70
C THR A 115 -20.68 -14.95 12.37
N ILE A 116 -21.53 -14.62 13.33
CA ILE A 116 -22.65 -13.68 13.12
C ILE A 116 -22.15 -12.23 13.01
N THR A 117 -21.23 -11.82 13.89
CA THR A 117 -20.87 -10.40 14.04
C THR A 117 -19.69 -9.97 13.18
N LYS A 118 -18.76 -10.87 12.86
CA LYS A 118 -17.47 -10.55 12.24
C LYS A 118 -17.34 -10.95 10.78
N LYS A 119 -18.23 -11.76 10.23
CA LYS A 119 -18.21 -12.25 8.85
C LYS A 119 -17.91 -11.16 7.81
N ARG A 120 -18.79 -10.15 7.70
CA ARG A 120 -18.59 -9.00 6.81
C ARG A 120 -17.38 -8.13 7.14
N ALA A 121 -16.90 -8.17 8.39
CA ALA A 121 -15.71 -7.42 8.77
C ALA A 121 -14.44 -8.12 8.28
N PHE A 122 -14.39 -9.45 8.39
CA PHE A 122 -13.28 -10.27 7.88
C PHE A 122 -13.24 -10.25 6.36
N GLU A 123 -14.36 -10.45 5.66
CA GLU A 123 -14.42 -10.33 4.19
C GLU A 123 -13.84 -8.99 3.71
N ARG A 124 -14.29 -7.86 4.26
CA ARG A 124 -13.79 -6.53 3.89
C ARG A 124 -12.32 -6.33 4.22
N TRP A 125 -11.86 -6.90 5.32
CA TRP A 125 -10.46 -6.82 5.71
C TRP A 125 -9.58 -7.63 4.75
N VAL A 126 -10.01 -8.85 4.39
CA VAL A 126 -9.33 -9.74 3.46
C VAL A 126 -9.30 -9.14 2.06
N ASP A 127 -10.43 -8.65 1.54
CA ASP A 127 -10.49 -7.96 0.24
C ASP A 127 -9.51 -6.78 0.20
N LYS A 128 -9.45 -5.98 1.28
CA LYS A 128 -8.49 -4.89 1.40
C LYS A 128 -7.04 -5.39 1.43
N ALA A 129 -6.76 -6.51 2.10
CA ALA A 129 -5.43 -7.10 2.17
C ALA A 129 -4.98 -7.64 0.80
N ILE A 130 -5.84 -8.35 0.09
CA ILE A 130 -5.58 -8.86 -1.28
C ILE A 130 -5.29 -7.70 -2.23
N ARG A 131 -6.16 -6.67 -2.25
CA ARG A 131 -5.96 -5.48 -3.09
C ARG A 131 -4.67 -4.73 -2.73
N ARG A 132 -4.29 -4.71 -1.46
CA ARG A 132 -3.02 -4.10 -1.02
C ARG A 132 -1.83 -4.87 -1.58
N ARG A 133 -1.84 -6.19 -1.48
CA ARG A 133 -0.79 -7.06 -2.03
C ARG A 133 -0.63 -6.87 -3.53
N GLN A 134 -1.72 -6.91 -4.29
CA GLN A 134 -1.70 -6.66 -5.74
C GLN A 134 -1.13 -5.27 -6.10
N ARG A 135 -1.45 -4.24 -5.31
CA ARG A 135 -0.88 -2.89 -5.50
C ARG A 135 0.61 -2.84 -5.19
N ASP A 136 1.07 -3.56 -4.18
CA ASP A 136 2.47 -3.58 -3.80
C ASP A 136 3.29 -4.38 -4.84
N GLU A 137 2.77 -5.50 -5.35
CA GLU A 137 3.36 -6.26 -6.47
C GLU A 137 3.47 -5.40 -7.74
N THR A 138 2.40 -4.69 -8.13
CA THR A 138 2.45 -3.78 -9.30
C THR A 138 3.40 -2.60 -9.09
N ARG A 139 3.54 -2.09 -7.86
CA ARG A 139 4.53 -1.04 -7.55
C ARG A 139 5.96 -1.56 -7.63
N GLU A 140 6.21 -2.77 -7.15
CA GLU A 140 7.51 -3.44 -7.24
C GLU A 140 7.90 -3.70 -8.69
N HIS A 141 6.97 -4.20 -9.52
CA HIS A 141 7.18 -4.34 -10.95
C HIS A 141 7.54 -3.01 -11.63
N ARG A 142 6.79 -1.93 -11.35
CA ARG A 142 7.11 -0.60 -11.90
C ARG A 142 8.45 -0.06 -11.41
N ARG A 143 8.82 -0.31 -10.14
CA ARG A 143 10.14 0.06 -9.60
C ARG A 143 11.26 -0.72 -10.28
N PHE A 144 11.06 -2.01 -10.48
CA PHE A 144 11.99 -2.89 -11.17
C PHE A 144 12.22 -2.42 -12.61
N GLU A 145 11.15 -2.17 -13.37
CA GLU A 145 11.23 -1.64 -14.74
C GLU A 145 11.97 -0.30 -14.81
N ARG A 146 11.65 0.64 -13.91
CA ARG A 146 12.38 1.93 -13.83
C ARG A 146 13.85 1.71 -13.53
N SER A 147 14.19 0.85 -12.57
CA SER A 147 15.58 0.57 -12.23
C SER A 147 16.34 -0.10 -13.37
N ARG A 148 15.68 -0.99 -14.12
CA ARG A 148 16.24 -1.64 -15.30
C ARG A 148 16.47 -0.63 -16.41
N PHE A 149 15.49 0.24 -16.66
CA PHE A 149 15.60 1.31 -17.66
C PHE A 149 16.74 2.27 -17.32
N TRP A 150 16.85 2.72 -16.07
CA TRP A 150 17.95 3.59 -15.61
C TRP A 150 19.32 2.92 -15.71
N ARG A 151 19.41 1.62 -15.38
CA ARG A 151 20.65 0.85 -15.55
C ARG A 151 21.02 0.69 -17.02
N ALA A 152 20.06 0.30 -17.86
CA ALA A 152 20.28 0.16 -19.30
C ALA A 152 20.65 1.50 -19.97
N TRP A 153 20.04 2.61 -19.57
CA TRP A 153 20.41 3.95 -20.02
C TRP A 153 21.80 4.36 -19.56
N ARG A 154 22.14 4.09 -18.29
CA ARG A 154 23.48 4.35 -17.78
C ARG A 154 24.51 3.53 -18.53
N GLU A 155 24.26 2.25 -18.76
CA GLU A 155 25.11 1.36 -19.56
C GLU A 155 25.26 1.89 -20.98
N TRP A 156 24.17 2.30 -21.64
CA TRP A 156 24.20 2.89 -22.99
C TRP A 156 25.01 4.20 -23.05
N ILE A 157 24.89 5.09 -22.07
CA ILE A 157 25.70 6.33 -21.99
C ILE A 157 27.18 6.01 -21.73
N LEU A 158 27.46 4.96 -20.93
CA LEU A 158 28.83 4.57 -20.58
C LEU A 158 29.52 3.75 -21.68
N LEU A 159 28.78 3.25 -22.69
CA LEU A 159 29.39 2.56 -23.82
C LEU A 159 30.31 3.52 -24.58
N ASP A 160 31.58 3.13 -24.72
CA ASP A 160 32.60 3.92 -25.41
C ASP A 160 32.23 4.22 -26.87
N THR A 161 31.45 3.34 -27.50
CA THR A 161 30.94 3.53 -28.86
C THR A 161 29.94 4.68 -28.94
N THR A 162 29.07 4.82 -27.95
CA THR A 162 28.10 5.91 -27.86
C THR A 162 28.79 7.23 -27.55
N GLN A 163 29.78 7.24 -26.64
CA GLN A 163 30.56 8.44 -26.35
C GLN A 163 31.30 8.96 -27.60
N LYS A 164 31.95 8.08 -28.36
CA LYS A 164 32.66 8.45 -29.60
C LYS A 164 31.73 9.05 -30.67
N ALA A 165 30.46 8.64 -30.72
CA ALA A 165 29.48 9.17 -31.67
C ALA A 165 28.78 10.45 -31.17
N LEU A 166 28.55 10.59 -29.86
CA LEU A 166 27.75 11.68 -29.30
C LEU A 166 28.57 12.95 -29.02
N VAL A 167 29.85 12.79 -28.65
CA VAL A 167 30.78 13.91 -28.37
C VAL A 167 30.86 14.92 -29.53
N PRO A 168 31.06 14.54 -30.81
CA PRO A 168 31.15 15.53 -31.90
C PRO A 168 29.83 16.26 -32.14
N VAL A 169 28.69 15.60 -31.94
CA VAL A 169 27.36 16.23 -32.09
C VAL A 169 27.12 17.27 -31.00
N VAL A 170 27.45 16.95 -29.75
CA VAL A 170 27.35 17.90 -28.63
C VAL A 170 28.31 19.07 -28.84
N MET A 171 29.53 18.81 -29.29
CA MET A 171 30.52 19.86 -29.60
C MET A 171 29.99 20.82 -30.67
N LEU A 172 29.38 20.30 -31.74
CA LEU A 172 28.77 21.11 -32.80
C LEU A 172 27.59 21.94 -32.28
N MET A 173 26.73 21.39 -31.41
CA MET A 173 25.65 22.17 -30.80
C MET A 173 26.18 23.32 -29.95
N VAL A 174 27.16 23.06 -29.08
CA VAL A 174 27.77 24.09 -28.24
C VAL A 174 28.45 25.16 -29.10
N LEU A 175 29.21 24.75 -30.12
CA LEU A 175 29.82 25.67 -31.08
C LEU A 175 28.76 26.53 -31.76
N SER A 176 27.66 25.94 -32.25
CA SER A 176 26.58 26.68 -32.90
C SER A 176 25.87 27.66 -31.95
N GLY A 177 25.69 27.28 -30.68
CA GLY A 177 25.11 28.15 -29.66
C GLY A 177 26.03 29.32 -29.30
N VAL A 178 27.34 29.06 -29.13
CA VAL A 178 28.34 30.10 -28.86
C VAL A 178 28.51 31.03 -30.05
N MET A 179 28.61 30.49 -31.27
CA MET A 179 28.71 31.28 -32.51
C MET A 179 27.44 32.11 -32.73
N GLY A 180 26.27 31.53 -32.45
CA GLY A 180 24.99 32.23 -32.55
C GLY A 180 24.85 33.35 -31.52
N TRP A 181 25.31 33.11 -30.28
CA TRP A 181 25.33 34.14 -29.23
C TRP A 181 26.31 35.26 -29.56
N SER A 182 27.54 34.95 -29.97
CA SER A 182 28.57 35.97 -30.26
C SER A 182 28.17 36.86 -31.45
N LEU A 183 27.64 36.28 -32.53
CA LEU A 183 27.15 37.04 -33.67
C LEU A 183 25.91 37.89 -33.37
N ALA A 184 25.08 37.46 -32.41
CA ALA A 184 23.94 38.25 -31.94
C ALA A 184 24.37 39.38 -31.00
N ALA A 185 25.39 39.15 -30.16
CA ALA A 185 25.96 40.15 -29.25
C ALA A 185 26.70 41.29 -29.97
N ASP A 186 27.41 40.99 -31.06
CA ASP A 186 28.08 42.00 -31.89
C ASP A 186 27.08 42.90 -32.64
N ARG A 187 25.89 42.40 -33.00
CA ARG A 187 24.85 43.19 -33.66
C ARG A 187 24.09 44.12 -32.71
N SER A 188 24.12 43.87 -31.40
CA SER A 188 23.46 44.70 -30.39
C SER A 188 24.39 45.77 -29.76
N ALA A 189 25.68 45.81 -30.13
CA ALA A 189 26.66 46.76 -29.62
C ALA A 189 27.00 47.91 -30.59
N CYS A 190 26.03 48.80 -30.85
CA CYS A 190 26.19 50.22 -31.25
C CYS A 190 26.82 50.57 -32.63
N PRO A 191 26.38 51.67 -33.28
CA PRO A 191 26.94 53.00 -32.96
C PRO A 191 25.86 54.13 -33.09
N THR A 192 25.92 55.38 -32.65
CA THR A 192 26.97 56.38 -32.45
C THR A 192 26.39 57.47 -31.53
N LEU A 193 27.17 57.92 -30.56
CA LEU A 193 26.97 59.19 -29.84
C LEU A 193 27.09 60.37 -30.83
N ALA A 194 26.02 61.11 -31.08
CA ALA A 194 26.11 62.44 -31.70
C ALA A 194 26.33 63.50 -30.60
N LEU A 195 27.57 63.92 -30.41
CA LEU A 195 27.92 65.16 -29.71
C LEU A 195 27.59 66.36 -30.63
N PRO A 196 26.84 67.39 -30.19
CA PRO A 196 26.69 68.60 -30.99
C PRO A 196 27.93 69.48 -30.82
N SER A 197 28.74 69.58 -31.88
CA SER A 197 29.69 70.67 -32.07
C SER A 197 28.94 71.92 -32.55
N GLY A 198 29.28 73.09 -31.99
CA GLY A 198 28.43 74.28 -31.99
C GLY A 198 28.22 75.01 -33.32
N GLN A 199 27.10 75.74 -33.39
CA GLN A 199 26.89 76.88 -34.29
C GLN A 199 26.29 78.08 -33.52
N THR A 200 27.12 79.10 -33.33
CA THR A 200 26.89 80.55 -33.50
C THR A 200 25.50 81.18 -33.29
N GLY A 201 25.42 82.05 -32.26
CA GLY A 201 25.11 83.49 -32.42
C GLY A 201 23.67 83.95 -32.69
N VAL A 202 22.96 84.40 -31.65
CA VAL A 202 22.13 85.63 -31.62
C VAL A 202 22.01 86.10 -30.16
N ARG A 203 22.74 87.15 -29.77
CA ARG A 203 22.20 88.46 -29.34
C ARG A 203 23.32 89.40 -28.90
#